data_AF-A0AAV0XIF8-F1
#
_entry.id   AF-A0AAV0XIF8-F1
#
_cell.length_a   1.000
_cell.length_b   1.000
_cell.length_c   1.000
_cell.angle_alpha   90.00
_cell.angle_beta   90.00
_cell.angle_gamma   90.00
#
_symmetry.space_group_name_H-M   'P 1'
#
loop_
_entity.id
_entity.type
_entity.pdbx_description
1 polymer ?
#
loop_
_entity_poly.entity_id
_entity_poly.type
_entity_poly.pdbx_seq_one_letter_code
_entity_poly.pdbx_strand_id
1 'polypeptide(L)'
;MQYFTTSYGILKIIQMILGSICQSILMFYGTKYIPTFGTSYESFLTTVAGCLMTTTVISVSYLLSKNTEVLVRSSLFEIIFGIFASICYLSSSSLLTIAVYTLLYPIIMTIPFTSIFSAVILAYTLGFILGVIYAIDAYWAFKYYKGFS
;
A
#
# COMPACT_ATOMS: atom_id res chain seq x y z
N MET A 1 -12.59 20.43 7.71
CA MET A 1 -11.22 20.93 8.01
C MET A 1 -10.57 20.32 9.25
N GLN A 2 -11.30 19.91 10.31
CA GLN A 2 -10.71 19.22 11.49
C GLN A 2 -10.19 17.78 11.24
N TYR A 3 -10.57 17.15 10.12
CA TYR A 3 -10.17 15.77 9.80
C TYR A 3 -8.66 15.64 9.51
N PHE A 4 -8.06 16.63 8.86
CA PHE A 4 -6.62 16.65 8.52
C PHE A 4 -5.71 16.78 9.75
N THR A 5 -6.23 17.27 10.87
CA THR A 5 -5.46 17.48 12.10
C THR A 5 -5.55 16.30 13.07
N THR A 6 -6.42 15.33 12.81
CA THR A 6 -6.56 14.15 13.66
C THR A 6 -5.51 13.10 13.27
N SER A 7 -4.91 12.42 14.26
CA SER A 7 -3.87 11.40 14.05
C SER A 7 -4.23 10.34 13.00
N TYR A 8 -5.53 10.04 12.86
CA TYR A 8 -6.06 9.06 11.92
C TYR A 8 -6.15 9.59 10.49
N GLY A 9 -6.53 10.87 10.31
CA GLY A 9 -6.54 11.49 8.98
C GLY A 9 -5.13 11.60 8.42
N ILE A 10 -4.16 11.92 9.27
CA ILE A 10 -2.73 11.96 8.90
C ILE A 10 -2.25 10.58 8.43
N LEU A 11 -2.62 9.50 9.14
CA LEU A 11 -2.27 8.14 8.72
C LEU A 11 -2.80 7.79 7.33
N LYS A 12 -4.07 8.09 7.03
CA LYS A 12 -4.65 7.81 5.71
C LYS A 12 -3.99 8.64 4.61
N ILE A 13 -3.62 9.89 4.89
CA ILE A 13 -2.88 10.73 3.95
C ILE A 13 -1.50 10.14 3.68
N ILE A 14 -0.80 9.68 4.71
CA ILE A 14 0.49 8.99 4.57
C ILE A 14 0.33 7.73 3.72
N GLN A 15 -0.71 6.91 3.94
CA GLN A 15 -1.02 5.74 3.11
C GLN A 15 -1.26 6.12 1.63
N MET A 16 -2.03 7.18 1.37
CA MET A 16 -2.30 7.66 0.00
C MET A 16 -1.04 8.18 -0.68
N ILE A 17 -0.20 8.95 0.01
CA ILE A 17 1.05 9.49 -0.53
C ILE A 17 2.02 8.36 -0.82
N LEU A 18 2.27 7.47 0.14
CA LEU A 18 3.18 6.33 -0.06
C LEU A 18 2.67 5.38 -1.15
N GLY A 19 1.36 5.10 -1.18
CA GLY A 19 0.76 4.28 -2.22
C GLY A 19 0.90 4.90 -3.61
N SER A 20 0.67 6.21 -3.74
CA SER A 20 0.79 6.91 -5.05
C SER A 20 2.23 7.00 -5.54
N ILE A 21 3.20 7.20 -4.64
CA ILE A 21 4.63 7.12 -4.95
C ILE A 21 4.97 5.71 -5.43
N CYS A 22 4.52 4.68 -4.70
CA CYS A 22 4.76 3.28 -5.05
C CYS A 22 4.17 2.93 -6.44
N GLN A 23 2.92 3.31 -6.69
CA GLN A 23 2.24 3.14 -7.97
C GLN A 23 2.99 3.83 -9.12
N SER A 24 3.46 5.06 -8.89
CA SER A 24 4.16 5.86 -9.90
C SER A 24 5.51 5.25 -10.25
N ILE A 25 6.30 4.86 -9.24
CA ILE A 25 7.60 4.20 -9.45
C ILE A 25 7.42 2.93 -10.31
N LEU A 26 6.41 2.11 -10.01
CA LEU A 26 6.12 0.91 -10.78
C LEU A 26 5.68 1.21 -12.21
N MET A 27 4.79 2.18 -12.42
CA MET A 27 4.37 2.54 -13.77
C MET A 27 5.50 3.12 -14.62
N PHE A 28 6.35 3.98 -14.07
CA PHE A 28 7.43 4.62 -14.83
C PHE A 28 8.62 3.69 -15.08
N TYR A 29 9.00 2.86 -14.11
CA TYR A 29 10.20 2.01 -14.20
C TYR A 29 9.89 0.54 -14.49
N GLY A 30 8.72 0.03 -14.07
CA GLY A 30 8.36 -1.38 -14.15
C GLY A 30 7.68 -1.80 -15.46
N THR A 31 7.01 -0.89 -16.17
CA THR A 31 6.26 -1.22 -17.40
C THR A 31 7.11 -1.81 -18.53
N LYS A 32 8.39 -1.43 -18.60
CA LYS A 32 9.34 -1.98 -19.59
C LYS A 32 9.79 -3.41 -19.29
N TYR A 33 9.60 -3.87 -18.06
CA TYR A 33 10.10 -5.17 -17.56
C TYR A 33 8.97 -6.11 -17.13
N ILE A 34 7.72 -5.79 -17.50
CA ILE A 34 6.55 -6.67 -17.36
C ILE A 34 6.85 -8.12 -17.83
N PRO A 35 7.46 -8.37 -19.01
CA PRO A 35 7.71 -9.75 -19.44
C PRO A 35 8.74 -10.49 -18.56
N THR A 36 9.57 -9.75 -17.81
CA THR A 36 10.58 -10.34 -16.92
C THR A 36 9.99 -10.67 -15.55
N PHE A 37 9.21 -9.76 -14.96
CA PHE A 37 8.61 -9.95 -13.63
C PHE A 37 7.31 -10.74 -13.64
N GLY A 38 6.62 -10.81 -14.78
CA GLY A 38 5.40 -11.60 -14.98
C GLY A 38 4.29 -11.25 -13.97
N THR A 39 3.65 -12.30 -13.44
CA THR A 39 2.47 -12.19 -12.57
C THR A 39 2.74 -11.53 -11.22
N SER A 40 3.97 -11.55 -10.71
CA SER A 40 4.34 -10.89 -9.45
C SER A 40 4.19 -9.37 -9.54
N TYR A 41 4.53 -8.79 -10.70
CA TYR A 41 4.38 -7.35 -10.94
C TYR A 41 2.90 -6.94 -11.03
N GLU A 42 2.09 -7.71 -11.77
CA GLU A 42 0.66 -7.44 -11.91
C GLU A 42 -0.09 -7.58 -10.59
N SER A 43 0.23 -8.59 -9.80
CA SER A 43 -0.35 -8.81 -8.46
C SER A 43 -0.04 -7.66 -7.50
N PHE A 44 1.19 -7.14 -7.55
CA PHE A 44 1.58 -5.98 -6.75
C PHE A 44 0.87 -4.70 -7.23
N LEU A 45 0.86 -4.43 -8.53
CA LEU A 45 0.24 -3.23 -9.10
C LEU A 45 -1.27 -3.17 -8.83
N THR A 46 -1.96 -4.30 -8.95
CA THR A 46 -3.40 -4.41 -8.65
C THR A 46 -3.68 -4.22 -7.16
N THR A 47 -2.84 -4.77 -6.28
CA THR A 47 -2.94 -4.56 -4.83
C THR A 47 -2.80 -3.08 -4.48
N VAL A 48 -1.78 -2.39 -5.01
CA VAL A 48 -1.56 -0.97 -4.75
C VAL A 48 -2.73 -0.12 -5.27
N ALA A 49 -3.16 -0.35 -6.50
CA ALA A 49 -4.28 0.37 -7.10
C ALA A 49 -5.59 0.17 -6.33
N GLY A 50 -5.91 -1.07 -5.95
CA GLY A 50 -7.11 -1.40 -5.17
C GLY A 50 -7.10 -0.74 -3.79
N CYS A 51 -5.96 -0.75 -3.11
CA CYS A 51 -5.82 -0.10 -1.80
C CYS A 51 -5.86 1.43 -1.87
N LEU A 52 -5.30 2.03 -2.92
CA LEU A 52 -5.40 3.47 -3.18
C LEU A 52 -6.84 3.91 -3.47
N MET A 53 -7.55 3.16 -4.33
CA MET A 53 -8.92 3.50 -4.68
C MET A 53 -9.85 3.44 -3.46
N THR A 54 -9.69 2.43 -2.62
CA THR A 54 -10.50 2.27 -1.40
C THR A 54 -10.15 3.31 -0.34
N THR A 55 -8.87 3.58 -0.09
CA THR A 55 -8.46 4.63 0.86
C THR A 55 -8.90 6.02 0.43
N THR A 56 -8.84 6.35 -0.86
CA THR A 56 -9.34 7.62 -1.39
C THR A 56 -10.85 7.75 -1.22
N VAL A 57 -11.64 6.70 -1.48
CA VAL A 57 -13.09 6.69 -1.24
C VAL A 57 -13.41 6.91 0.25
N ILE A 58 -12.68 6.26 1.16
CA ILE A 58 -12.84 6.46 2.61
C ILE A 58 -12.47 7.88 3.01
N SER A 59 -11.35 8.42 2.51
CA SER A 59 -10.93 9.79 2.80
C SER A 59 -11.94 10.82 2.27
N VAL A 60 -12.49 10.63 1.08
CA VAL A 60 -13.53 11.51 0.52
C VAL A 60 -14.83 11.41 1.33
N SER A 61 -15.22 10.22 1.77
CA SER A 61 -16.44 10.06 2.59
C SER A 61 -16.32 10.73 3.95
N TYR A 62 -15.12 10.79 4.52
CA TYR A 62 -14.81 11.57 5.73
C TYR A 62 -14.80 13.08 5.51
N LEU A 63 -14.45 13.55 4.30
CA LEU A 63 -14.51 14.98 3.96
C LEU A 63 -15.95 15.48 3.78
N LEU A 64 -16.84 14.64 3.25
CA LEU A 64 -18.21 15.02 2.93
C LEU A 64 -19.12 15.12 4.15
N SER A 65 -18.94 14.29 5.18
CA SER A 65 -19.80 14.31 6.37
C SER A 65 -19.10 13.85 7.64
N LYS A 66 -19.35 14.56 8.75
CA LYS A 66 -18.90 14.14 10.08
C LYS A 66 -19.67 12.92 10.61
N ASN A 67 -20.92 12.75 10.18
CA ASN A 67 -21.73 11.60 10.60
C ASN A 67 -21.23 10.30 9.96
N THR A 68 -20.76 10.37 8.71
CA THR A 68 -20.12 9.23 8.03
C THR A 68 -18.76 8.92 8.65
N GLU A 69 -18.03 9.93 9.14
CA GLU A 69 -16.78 9.73 9.87
C GLU A 69 -16.95 8.82 11.09
N VAL A 70 -17.92 9.10 11.96
CA VAL A 70 -18.16 8.28 13.15
C VAL A 70 -18.64 6.87 12.76
N LEU A 71 -19.55 6.78 11.78
CA LEU A 71 -20.19 5.53 11.40
C LEU A 71 -19.21 4.55 10.73
N VAL A 72 -18.47 5.01 9.72
CA VAL A 72 -17.49 4.20 8.99
C VAL A 72 -16.33 3.81 9.89
N ARG A 73 -15.95 4.67 10.83
CA ARG A 73 -14.89 4.36 11.80
C ARG A 73 -15.28 3.32 12.85
N SER A 74 -16.55 3.31 13.24
CA SER A 74 -17.12 2.23 14.05
C SER A 74 -17.47 0.98 13.22
N SER A 75 -17.16 0.96 11.92
CA SER A 75 -17.52 -0.17 11.08
C SER A 75 -16.45 -1.24 11.08
N LEU A 76 -16.90 -2.50 11.00
CA LEU A 76 -16.01 -3.64 10.75
C LEU A 76 -15.32 -3.55 9.38
N PHE A 77 -15.85 -2.73 8.45
CA PHE A 77 -15.29 -2.57 7.12
C PHE A 77 -13.86 -2.05 7.16
N GLU A 78 -13.58 -1.00 7.94
CA GLU A 78 -12.24 -0.39 8.00
C GLU A 78 -11.19 -1.34 8.63
N ILE A 79 -11.62 -2.14 9.61
CA ILE A 79 -10.79 -3.15 10.26
C ILE A 79 -10.47 -4.30 9.30
N ILE A 80 -11.51 -4.89 8.69
CA ILE A 80 -11.36 -6.01 7.75
C ILE A 80 -10.55 -5.57 6.53
N PHE A 81 -10.83 -4.38 6.01
CA PHE A 81 -10.10 -3.82 4.89
C PHE A 81 -8.62 -3.60 5.24
N GLY A 82 -8.30 -2.99 6.38
CA GLY A 82 -6.91 -2.75 6.76
C GLY A 82 -6.12 -4.05 6.97
N ILE A 83 -6.73 -5.07 7.58
CA ILE A 83 -6.12 -6.41 7.71
C ILE A 83 -5.91 -7.04 6.34
N PHE A 84 -6.95 -7.04 5.49
CA PHE A 84 -6.86 -7.62 4.15
C PHE A 84 -5.81 -6.93 3.28
N ALA A 85 -5.79 -5.59 3.29
CA ALA A 85 -4.78 -4.78 2.61
C ALA A 85 -3.36 -5.14 3.12
N SER A 86 -3.17 -5.26 4.43
CA SER A 86 -1.86 -5.63 5.00
C SER A 86 -1.36 -6.99 4.50
N ILE A 87 -2.25 -8.01 4.47
CA ILE A 87 -1.92 -9.35 3.98
C ILE A 87 -1.58 -9.30 2.49
N CYS A 88 -2.40 -8.63 1.67
CA CYS A 88 -2.15 -8.50 0.24
C CYS A 88 -0.84 -7.76 -0.05
N TYR A 89 -0.51 -6.70 0.70
CA TYR A 89 0.76 -5.98 0.56
C TYR A 89 1.96 -6.86 0.94
N LEU A 90 1.89 -7.59 2.05
CA LEU A 90 2.97 -8.49 2.49
C LEU A 90 3.18 -9.65 1.51
N SER A 91 2.08 -10.27 1.04
CA SER A 91 2.13 -11.34 0.05
C SER A 91 2.68 -10.85 -1.29
N SER A 92 2.19 -9.72 -1.80
CA SER A 92 2.66 -9.19 -3.08
C SER A 92 4.12 -8.71 -3.01
N SER A 93 4.54 -8.10 -1.89
CA SER A 93 5.92 -7.64 -1.69
C SER A 93 6.89 -8.83 -1.61
N SER A 94 6.50 -9.92 -0.96
CA SER A 94 7.33 -11.13 -0.88
C SER A 94 7.47 -11.82 -2.24
N LEU A 95 6.40 -11.90 -3.03
CA LEU A 95 6.46 -12.39 -4.42
C LEU A 95 7.38 -11.55 -5.29
N LEU A 96 7.33 -10.21 -5.16
CA LEU A 96 8.21 -9.31 -5.90
C LEU A 96 9.68 -9.49 -5.46
N THR A 97 9.93 -9.70 -4.17
CA THR A 97 11.27 -9.94 -3.62
C THR A 97 11.87 -11.24 -4.17
N ILE A 98 11.08 -12.32 -4.21
CA ILE A 98 11.50 -13.59 -4.79
C ILE A 98 11.81 -13.41 -6.28
N ALA A 99 10.95 -12.72 -7.02
CA ALA A 99 11.16 -12.45 -8.45
C ALA A 99 12.45 -11.64 -8.70
N VAL A 100 12.75 -10.64 -7.87
CA VAL A 100 14.01 -9.87 -7.96
C VAL A 100 15.22 -10.77 -7.69
N TYR A 101 15.17 -11.63 -6.68
CA TYR A 101 16.29 -12.50 -6.33
C TYR A 101 16.54 -13.58 -7.39
N THR A 102 15.50 -14.16 -7.98
CA THR A 102 15.67 -15.25 -8.96
C THR A 102 16.02 -14.74 -10.36
N LEU A 103 15.40 -13.64 -10.80
CA LEU A 103 15.54 -13.15 -12.17
C LEU A 103 16.63 -12.10 -12.31
N LEU A 104 16.75 -11.20 -11.34
CA LEU A 104 17.60 -10.01 -11.44
C LEU A 104 19.01 -10.26 -10.91
N TYR A 105 19.17 -11.10 -9.88
CA TYR A 105 20.49 -11.50 -9.34
C TYR A 105 21.48 -12.05 -10.39
N PRO A 106 21.09 -12.99 -11.29
CA PRO A 106 22.03 -13.46 -12.32
C PRO A 106 22.37 -12.40 -13.37
N ILE A 107 21.45 -11.46 -13.64
CA ILE A 107 21.65 -10.39 -14.63
C ILE A 107 22.68 -9.36 -14.12
N ILE A 108 22.70 -9.09 -12.82
CA ILE A 108 23.63 -8.13 -12.19
C ILE A 108 25.10 -8.56 -12.31
N MET A 109 25.39 -9.86 -12.39
CA MET A 109 26.76 -10.32 -12.65
C MET A 109 27.25 -10.00 -14.06
N THR A 110 26.36 -9.63 -14.98
CA THR A 110 26.69 -9.44 -16.41
C THR A 110 26.57 -7.99 -16.88
N ILE A 111 25.85 -7.11 -16.17
CA ILE A 111 25.57 -5.72 -16.59
C ILE A 111 25.68 -4.80 -15.36
N PRO A 112 26.27 -3.58 -15.45
CA PRO A 112 26.35 -2.66 -14.33
C PRO A 112 24.96 -2.25 -13.80
N PHE A 113 24.87 -2.06 -12.48
CA PHE A 113 23.69 -1.62 -11.73
C PHE A 113 22.87 -0.57 -12.48
N THR A 114 21.72 -0.99 -13.01
CA THR A 114 20.78 -0.07 -13.66
C THR A 114 19.86 0.56 -12.62
N SER A 115 19.43 1.81 -12.88
CA SER A 115 18.47 2.57 -12.05
C SER A 115 17.17 1.81 -11.74
N ILE A 116 16.82 0.82 -12.58
CA ILE A 116 15.65 -0.05 -12.42
C ILE A 116 15.77 -0.97 -11.20
N PHE A 117 16.97 -1.51 -10.91
CA PHE A 117 17.17 -2.39 -9.76
C PHE A 117 16.85 -1.65 -8.45
N SER A 118 17.34 -0.41 -8.34
CA SER A 118 17.05 0.45 -7.20
C SER A 118 15.55 0.79 -7.13
N ALA A 119 14.89 1.06 -8.25
CA ALA A 119 13.46 1.37 -8.30
C ALA A 119 12.57 0.20 -7.82
N VAL A 120 12.85 -1.04 -8.25
CA VAL A 120 12.07 -2.21 -7.83
C VAL A 120 12.33 -2.56 -6.36
N ILE A 121 13.57 -2.37 -5.88
CA ILE A 121 13.89 -2.48 -4.45
C ILE A 121 13.12 -1.48 -3.61
N LEU A 122 13.08 -0.22 -4.06
CA LEU A 122 12.28 0.81 -3.41
C LEU A 122 10.79 0.45 -3.44
N ALA A 123 10.28 -0.12 -4.52
CA ALA A 123 8.87 -0.49 -4.63
C ALA A 123 8.47 -1.58 -3.60
N TYR A 124 9.20 -2.70 -3.51
CA TYR A 124 8.81 -3.75 -2.54
C TYR A 124 9.08 -3.33 -1.08
N THR A 125 10.12 -2.53 -0.81
CA THR A 125 10.38 -2.02 0.56
C THR A 125 9.28 -1.07 1.01
N LEU A 126 8.82 -0.17 0.12
CA LEU A 126 7.63 0.66 0.36
C LEU A 126 6.37 -0.19 0.53
N GLY A 127 6.23 -1.29 -0.21
CA GLY A 127 5.13 -2.25 -0.05
C GLY A 127 5.08 -2.88 1.34
N PHE A 128 6.23 -3.30 1.89
CA PHE A 128 6.32 -3.81 3.27
C PHE A 128 5.96 -2.72 4.30
N ILE A 129 6.46 -1.50 4.12
CA ILE A 129 6.14 -0.36 4.99
C ILE A 129 4.64 -0.06 4.96
N LEU A 130 4.03 -0.01 3.77
CA LEU A 130 2.60 0.20 3.60
C LEU A 130 1.79 -0.90 4.28
N GLY A 131 2.18 -2.17 4.13
CA GLY A 131 1.51 -3.29 4.81
C GLY A 131 1.47 -3.12 6.32
N VAL A 132 2.57 -2.68 6.94
CA VAL A 132 2.64 -2.39 8.38
C VAL A 132 1.74 -1.19 8.75
N ILE A 133 1.75 -0.13 7.94
CA ILE A 133 0.92 1.06 8.18
C ILE A 133 -0.58 0.70 8.12
N TYR A 134 -1.01 -0.13 7.16
CA TYR A 134 -2.39 -0.63 7.08
C TYR A 134 -2.76 -1.50 8.30
N ALA A 135 -1.83 -2.31 8.82
CA ALA A 135 -2.06 -3.10 10.03
C ALA A 135 -2.19 -2.22 11.29
N ILE A 136 -1.38 -1.15 11.41
CA ILE A 136 -1.49 -0.18 12.50
C ILE A 136 -2.83 0.57 12.44
N ASP A 137 -3.25 1.00 11.26
CA ASP A 137 -4.55 1.67 11.06
C ASP A 137 -5.70 0.73 11.45
N ALA A 138 -5.64 -0.54 11.03
CA ALA A 138 -6.62 -1.55 11.43
C ALA A 138 -6.66 -1.79 12.95
N TYR A 139 -5.50 -1.80 13.62
CA TYR A 139 -5.41 -1.94 15.07
C TYR A 139 -6.04 -0.76 15.81
N TRP A 140 -5.80 0.47 15.34
CA TRP A 140 -6.43 1.67 15.91
C TRP A 140 -7.94 1.72 15.65
N ALA A 141 -8.39 1.29 14.47
CA ALA A 141 -9.82 1.14 14.19
C ALA A 141 -10.46 0.07 15.10
N PHE A 142 -9.78 -1.05 15.35
CA PHE A 142 -10.26 -2.09 16.28
C PHE A 142 -10.37 -1.60 17.72
N LYS A 143 -9.39 -0.81 18.18
CA LYS A 143 -9.44 -0.20 19.52
C LYS A 143 -10.64 0.75 19.64
N TYR A 144 -10.90 1.55 18.61
CA TYR A 144 -12.04 2.46 18.55
C TYR A 144 -13.38 1.70 18.53
N TYR A 145 -13.48 0.61 17.78
CA TYR A 145 -14.66 -0.26 17.72
C TYR A 145 -15.03 -0.87 19.08
N LYS A 146 -14.04 -1.28 19.88
CA LYS A 146 -14.27 -1.83 21.22
C LYS A 146 -14.64 -0.77 22.28
N GLY A 147 -14.72 0.52 21.93
CA GLY A 147 -15.11 1.57 22.86
C GLY A 147 -14.05 1.96 23.89
N PHE A 148 -12.78 1.55 23.69
CA PHE A 148 -11.67 2.09 24.48
C PHE A 148 -11.27 3.44 23.89
N SER A 149 -11.93 4.50 24.38
CA SER A 149 -11.63 5.90 24.05
C SER A 149 -10.16 6.26 24.25
#